data_AF-A0A7J4FJG7-F1
#
_entry.id   AF-A0A7J4FJG7-F1
#
_cell.length_a   1.000
_cell.length_b   1.000
_cell.length_c   1.000
_cell.angle_alpha   90.00
_cell.angle_beta   90.00
_cell.angle_gamma   90.00
#
_symmetry.space_group_name_H-M   'P 1'
#
loop_
_entity.id
_entity.type
_entity.pdbx_description
1 polymer ?
#
loop_
_entity_poly.entity_id
_entity_poly.type
_entity_poly.pdbx_seq_one_letter_code
_entity_poly.pdbx_strand_id
1 'polypeptide(L)'
;MRSRIAVVTVSGKAYYWLVNELNRRRIPFLSLIPGEIIPPSITVVITTKDESRLVNHPSVLIYSPDEEPSAIIDEAIRIIKNKKLTKS
;
A
#
# COMPACT_ATOMS: atom_id res chain seq x y z
N MET A 1 5.13 -6.07 -14.91
CA MET A 1 3.80 -6.12 -14.24
C MET A 1 3.49 -4.73 -13.72
N ARG A 2 2.30 -4.17 -13.95
CA ARG A 2 1.92 -2.87 -13.35
C ARG A 2 1.78 -3.01 -11.83
N SER A 3 2.25 -2.01 -11.09
CA SER A 3 2.11 -1.94 -9.63
C SER A 3 0.63 -1.96 -9.24
N ARG A 4 0.28 -2.83 -8.28
CA ARG A 4 -1.09 -2.95 -7.73
C ARG A 4 -1.20 -2.46 -6.29
N ILE A 5 -0.08 -2.15 -5.66
CA ILE A 5 0.05 -1.55 -4.34
C ILE A 5 0.55 -0.12 -4.53
N ALA A 6 -0.05 0.84 -3.83
CA ALA A 6 0.57 2.15 -3.65
C ALA A 6 0.92 2.37 -2.17
N VAL A 7 2.10 2.93 -1.92
CA VAL A 7 2.51 3.46 -0.61
C VAL A 7 2.27 4.96 -0.67
N VAL A 8 1.40 5.48 0.20
CA VAL A 8 1.00 6.89 0.20
C VAL A 8 1.31 7.47 1.57
N THR A 9 2.45 8.15 1.72
CA THR A 9 2.88 8.70 3.01
C THR A 9 3.98 9.75 2.85
N VAL A 10 4.01 10.73 3.75
CA VAL A 10 5.15 11.65 3.95
C VAL A 10 5.95 11.31 5.21
N SER A 11 5.53 10.31 6.00
CA SER A 11 6.30 9.80 7.12
C SER A 11 7.51 9.00 6.63
N GLY A 12 8.71 9.56 6.80
CA GLY A 12 9.96 8.91 6.40
C GLY A 12 10.17 7.54 7.06
N LYS A 13 9.78 7.38 8.33
CA LYS A 13 9.85 6.09 9.06
C LYS A 13 8.89 5.07 8.45
N ALA A 14 7.64 5.45 8.19
CA ALA A 14 6.65 4.57 7.56
C ALA A 14 7.12 4.12 6.17
N TYR A 15 7.56 5.09 5.36
CA TYR A 15 8.07 4.85 4.01
C TYR A 15 9.23 3.87 4.01
N TYR A 16 10.24 4.11 4.85
CA TYR A 16 11.43 3.26 4.94
C TYR A 16 11.07 1.80 5.21
N TRP A 17 10.25 1.52 6.23
CA TRP A 17 9.90 0.15 6.60
C TRP A 17 9.08 -0.56 5.52
N LEU A 18 8.07 0.10 4.97
CA LEU A 18 7.23 -0.47 3.93
C LEU A 18 8.03 -0.75 2.65
N VAL A 19 8.83 0.22 2.21
CA VAL A 19 9.62 0.09 0.97
C VAL A 19 10.71 -0.96 1.11
N ASN A 20 11.39 -1.01 2.26
CA ASN A 20 12.41 -2.03 2.49
C ASN A 20 11.81 -3.44 2.39
N GLU A 21 10.65 -3.66 3.00
CA GLU A 21 9.99 -4.97 3.00
C GLU A 21 9.43 -5.34 1.61
N LEU A 22 8.82 -4.39 0.89
CA LEU A 22 8.35 -4.58 -0.49
C LEU A 22 9.51 -4.92 -1.44
N ASN A 23 10.63 -4.20 -1.33
CA ASN A 23 11.83 -4.43 -2.14
C ASN A 23 12.46 -5.79 -1.82
N ARG A 24 12.60 -6.14 -0.54
CA ARG A 24 13.11 -7.45 -0.10
C ARG A 24 12.32 -8.60 -0.71
N ARG A 25 11.00 -8.43 -0.85
CA ARG A 25 10.08 -9.41 -1.45
C ARG A 25 9.93 -9.27 -2.97
N ARG A 26 10.61 -8.30 -3.60
CA ARG A 26 10.52 -7.98 -5.04
C ARG A 26 9.08 -7.69 -5.50
N ILE A 27 8.30 -7.02 -4.65
CA ILE A 27 6.91 -6.68 -4.95
C ILE A 27 6.87 -5.29 -5.58
N PRO A 28 6.35 -5.13 -6.82
CA PRO A 28 6.23 -3.82 -7.45
C PRO A 28 5.17 -2.97 -6.76
N PHE A 29 5.52 -1.74 -6.43
CA PHE A 29 4.65 -0.75 -5.82
C PHE A 29 4.76 0.61 -6.53
N LEU A 30 3.86 1.53 -6.20
CA LEU A 30 3.93 2.93 -6.58
C LEU A 30 4.08 3.78 -5.31
N SER A 31 5.02 4.71 -5.29
CA SER A 31 5.14 5.68 -4.20
C SER A 31 4.40 6.95 -4.60
N LEU A 32 3.58 7.49 -3.69
CA LEU A 32 2.86 8.74 -3.85
C LEU A 32 2.85 9.50 -2.53
N ILE A 33 2.55 10.79 -2.56
CA ILE A 33 2.23 11.58 -1.37
C ILE A 33 0.71 11.73 -1.20
N PRO A 34 0.20 11.94 0.03
CA PRO A 34 -1.23 12.13 0.25
C PRO A 34 -1.78 13.31 -0.57
N GLY A 35 -2.96 13.13 -1.16
CA GLY A 35 -3.58 14.11 -2.06
C GLY A 35 -3.26 13.92 -3.55
N GLU A 36 -2.27 13.10 -3.92
CA GLU A 36 -2.04 12.75 -5.32
C GLU A 36 -3.12 11.82 -5.88
N ILE A 37 -3.31 11.88 -7.20
CA ILE A 37 -4.26 11.02 -7.90
C ILE A 37 -3.73 9.59 -7.93
N ILE A 38 -4.51 8.66 -7.37
CA ILE A 38 -4.18 7.24 -7.35
C ILE A 38 -4.64 6.60 -8.67
N PRO A 39 -3.73 5.98 -9.45
CA PRO A 39 -4.09 5.38 -10.72
C PRO A 39 -5.11 4.24 -10.55
N PRO A 40 -6.06 4.05 -11.50
CA PRO A 40 -7.05 2.96 -11.44
C PRO A 40 -6.46 1.54 -11.42
N SER A 41 -5.18 1.37 -11.78
CA SER A 41 -4.47 0.09 -11.69
C SER A 41 -4.14 -0.33 -10.25
N ILE A 42 -4.14 0.62 -9.31
CA ILE A 42 -3.91 0.36 -7.89
C ILE A 42 -5.11 -0.40 -7.32
N THR A 43 -4.83 -1.47 -6.61
CA THR A 43 -5.84 -2.33 -5.98
C THR A 43 -5.95 -2.06 -4.48
N VAL A 44 -4.83 -1.68 -3.85
CA VAL A 44 -4.75 -1.40 -2.41
C VAL A 44 -3.75 -0.28 -2.17
N VAL A 45 -4.06 0.58 -1.21
CA VAL A 45 -3.17 1.64 -0.73
C VAL A 45 -2.74 1.31 0.70
N ILE A 46 -1.47 1.53 1.02
CA ILE A 46 -0.93 1.49 2.38
C ILE A 46 -0.52 2.92 2.76
N THR A 47 -1.02 3.41 3.89
CA THR A 47 -0.78 4.78 4.40
C THR A 47 -0.76 4.78 5.93
N THR A 48 -0.48 5.91 6.57
CA THR A 48 -0.58 6.03 8.03
C THR A 48 -1.94 6.55 8.48
N LYS A 49 -2.26 6.39 9.76
CA LYS A 49 -3.57 6.77 10.33
C LYS A 49 -3.91 8.24 10.09
N ASP A 50 -2.95 9.13 10.33
CA ASP A 50 -3.16 10.58 10.23
C ASP A 50 -3.34 11.05 8.78
N GLU A 51 -2.65 10.38 7.84
CA GLU A 51 -2.67 10.68 6.41
C GLU A 51 -3.88 10.06 5.69
N SER A 52 -4.48 9.02 6.25
CA SER A 52 -5.57 8.25 5.63
C SER A 52 -6.76 9.08 5.17
N ARG A 53 -7.03 10.20 5.84
CA ARG A 53 -8.11 11.14 5.50
C ARG A 53 -7.90 11.84 4.16
N LEU A 54 -6.66 11.91 3.69
CA LEU A 54 -6.25 12.52 2.43
C LEU A 54 -6.16 11.49 1.29
N VAL A 55 -6.47 10.22 1.56
CA VAL A 55 -6.39 9.12 0.60
C VAL A 55 -7.79 8.74 0.13
N ASN A 56 -8.12 9.10 -1.10
CA ASN A 56 -9.40 8.73 -1.72
C ASN A 56 -9.27 7.41 -2.52
N HIS A 57 -9.42 6.27 -1.84
CA HIS A 57 -9.37 4.96 -2.47
C HIS A 57 -10.26 3.94 -1.70
N PRO A 58 -10.97 3.02 -2.38
CA PRO A 58 -11.89 2.09 -1.71
C PRO A 58 -11.22 1.01 -0.86
N SER A 59 -9.90 0.83 -0.99
CA SER A 59 -9.13 -0.16 -0.24
C SER A 59 -7.88 0.49 0.32
N VAL A 60 -7.93 0.86 1.59
CA VAL A 60 -6.82 1.51 2.32
C VAL A 60 -6.47 0.66 3.53
N LEU A 61 -5.19 0.35 3.68
CA LEU A 61 -4.61 -0.30 4.84
C LEU A 61 -3.81 0.72 5.64
N ILE A 62 -4.01 0.72 6.96
CA ILE A 62 -3.36 1.65 7.88
C ILE A 62 -2.15 0.96 8.50
N TYR A 63 -0.96 1.51 8.24
CA TYR A 63 0.30 1.05 8.82
C TYR A 63 0.70 1.94 10.01
N SER A 64 1.06 1.31 11.12
CA SER A 64 1.75 1.97 12.22
C SER A 64 3.27 1.74 12.08
N PRO A 65 4.11 2.79 12.08
CA PRO A 65 5.57 2.64 11.99
C PRO A 65 6.23 1.93 13.18
N ASP A 66 5.46 1.63 14.23
CA ASP A 66 5.91 0.86 15.41
C ASP A 66 5.60 -0.64 15.27
N GLU A 67 4.95 -1.05 14.17
CA GLU A 67 4.63 -2.43 13.85
C GLU A 67 5.53 -2.98 12.74
N GLU A 68 5.63 -4.31 12.67
CA GLU A 68 6.36 -4.97 11.59
C GLU A 68 5.59 -4.84 10.25
N PRO A 69 6.26 -4.41 9.16
CA PRO A 69 5.59 -4.18 7.86
C PRO A 69 5.13 -5.46 7.17
N SER A 70 5.60 -6.64 7.60
CA SER A 70 5.32 -7.93 6.99
C SER A 70 3.82 -8.24 6.96
N ALA A 71 3.12 -8.08 8.09
CA ALA A 71 1.71 -8.39 8.25
C ALA A 71 0.82 -7.55 7.33
N ILE A 72 1.08 -6.24 7.23
CA ILE A 72 0.27 -5.36 6.36
C ILE A 72 0.54 -5.58 4.88
N ILE A 73 1.77 -5.98 4.52
CA ILE A 73 2.11 -6.37 3.15
C ILE A 73 1.45 -7.72 2.78
N ASP A 74 1.39 -8.67 3.71
CA ASP A 74 0.66 -9.93 3.51
C ASP A 74 -0.82 -9.69 3.27
N GLU A 75 -1.44 -8.80 4.04
CA GLU A 75 -2.81 -8.38 3.84
C GLU A 75 -3.04 -7.71 2.48
N ALA A 76 -2.14 -6.81 2.07
CA ALA A 76 -2.19 -6.19 0.74
C ALA A 76 -2.16 -7.23 -0.39
N ILE A 77 -1.30 -8.26 -0.28
CA ILE A 77 -1.21 -9.37 -1.24
C ILE A 77 -2.49 -10.19 -1.24
N ARG A 78 -3.07 -10.48 -0.06
CA ARG A 78 -4.32 -11.24 0.08
C ARG A 78 -5.48 -10.54 -0.65
N ILE A 79 -5.64 -9.23 -0.46
CA ILE A 79 -6.66 -8.42 -1.15
C ILE A 79 -6.47 -8.50 -2.68
N ILE A 80 -5.22 -8.36 -3.14
CA ILE A 80 -4.85 -8.42 -4.55
C ILE A 80 -5.20 -9.77 -5.19
N LYS A 81 -5.02 -10.88 -4.45
CA LYS A 81 -5.37 -12.24 -4.88
C LYS A 81 -6.88 -12.46 -4.90
N ASN A 82 -7.59 -12.04 -3.85
CA ASN A 82 -9.05 -12.20 -3.76
C ASN A 82 -9.79 -11.43 -4.87
N LYS A 83 -9.37 -10.20 -5.20
CA LYS A 83 -9.94 -9.46 -6.34
C LYS A 83 -9.68 -10.08 -7.71
N LYS A 84 -8.70 -10.99 -7.84
CA LYS A 84 -8.50 -11.77 -9.08
C LYS A 84 -9.52 -12.91 -9.17
N LEU A 85 -9.79 -13.58 -8.04
CA LEU A 85 -10.68 -14.74 -7.99
C LEU A 85 -12.14 -14.41 -8.33
N THR A 86 -12.61 -13.20 -8.01
CA THR A 86 -13.97 -12.73 -8.33
C THR A 86 -14.13 -12.23 -9.77
N LYS A 87 -13.05 -12.20 -10.57
CA LYS A 87 -13.05 -11.76 -11.97
C LYS A 87 -12.71 -12.90 -12.94
N SER A 88 -12.73 -14.15 -12.46
CA SER A 88 -12.51 -15.36 -13.24
C SER A 88 -13.82 -16.10 -13.47
#